data_AF-A0A3D8QYZ6-F1
#
_entry.id   AF-A0A3D8QYZ6-F1
#
_cell.length_a   1.000
_cell.length_b   1.000
_cell.length_c   1.000
_cell.angle_alpha   90.00
_cell.angle_beta   90.00
_cell.angle_gamma   90.00
#
_symmetry.space_group_name_H-M   'P 1'
#
loop_
_entity.id
_entity.type
_entity.pdbx_description
1 polymer ?
#
loop_
_entity_poly.entity_id
_entity_poly.type
_entity_poly.pdbx_seq_one_letter_code
_entity_poly.pdbx_strand_id
1 'polypeptide(L)'
;MRRSKFCSPGKSPVTPWQTSPMVPYQGLLKATTGQSFENISSMILHDESPTAAPYAEWIQHQIRKYIDQSTTASLGRILEGKDSSANNTVREATADENGLVYILTDVATLLNANISSSIDSLARALVAKGRLRPYVDKSLEQKEAYHLIFMAIGWLCLLYLPAWGIQVDKVFFRIEVEGKHCFASASQSTDRGRRPFAEVLRGFGSILPRKKDQSSIGSNGRQGSLSVGTMNAATLYTLGNIQISWTATVSAHLDFDEETRTLCLFRLPSFCVVNSSTETLFNRLVEILHDDHTRPTGFSGPAFLREIERSYHLIFRNDDRARRNYEKHQRPQLATLDGGLIDSKLDVLCGFSSFKQSTKTESIKDNYSFEGDFPIFTPHLRKIQEYMLEQQPRKMKAIWQDKMDLKLWYAFWTVVFFGVVGIILSLIQTICAAIQTAFAIKAYREQQSRQSSQGSTGTSAG
;
A
#
# COMPACT_ATOMS: atom_id res chain seq x y z
N MET A 1 -25.82 -46.43 -39.55
CA MET A 1 -26.71 -45.25 -39.47
C MET A 1 -26.64 -44.66 -38.06
N ARG A 2 -26.55 -43.33 -37.96
CA ARG A 2 -26.63 -42.47 -36.75
C ARG A 2 -25.48 -42.51 -35.72
N ARG A 3 -24.62 -41.50 -35.82
CA ARG A 3 -23.73 -40.98 -34.75
C ARG A 3 -24.50 -39.93 -33.94
N SER A 4 -24.45 -40.00 -32.62
CA SER A 4 -24.91 -38.97 -31.67
C SER A 4 -23.85 -37.89 -31.50
N LYS A 5 -24.19 -36.63 -31.79
CA LYS A 5 -23.37 -35.44 -31.48
C LYS A 5 -23.77 -34.92 -30.09
N PHE A 6 -22.77 -34.72 -29.24
CA PHE A 6 -22.88 -33.97 -27.98
C PHE A 6 -22.86 -32.47 -28.28
N CYS A 7 -23.81 -31.73 -27.71
CA CYS A 7 -23.88 -30.26 -27.73
C CYS A 7 -22.92 -29.66 -26.70
N SER A 8 -22.16 -28.64 -27.10
CA SER A 8 -21.47 -27.71 -26.19
C SER A 8 -22.40 -26.53 -25.84
N PRO A 9 -22.39 -26.00 -24.60
CA PRO A 9 -23.10 -24.77 -24.28
C PRO A 9 -22.30 -23.53 -24.71
N GLY A 10 -23.04 -22.52 -25.14
CA GLY A 10 -22.58 -21.34 -25.84
C GLY A 10 -21.65 -20.42 -25.04
N LYS A 11 -20.71 -19.81 -25.77
CA LYS A 11 -19.99 -18.62 -25.35
C LYS A 11 -20.84 -17.40 -25.71
N SER A 12 -21.33 -16.69 -24.70
CA SER A 12 -21.90 -15.36 -24.86
C SER A 12 -20.80 -14.36 -25.24
N PRO A 13 -21.04 -13.41 -26.16
CA PRO A 13 -20.06 -12.37 -26.47
C PRO A 13 -19.95 -11.41 -25.29
N VAL A 14 -18.72 -11.23 -24.81
CA VAL A 14 -18.36 -10.19 -23.83
C VAL A 14 -18.51 -8.84 -24.55
N THR A 15 -19.47 -8.04 -24.12
CA THR A 15 -19.63 -6.65 -24.55
C THR A 15 -18.40 -5.83 -24.14
N PRO A 16 -17.87 -4.96 -25.01
CA PRO A 16 -16.81 -4.04 -24.62
C PRO A 16 -17.35 -3.03 -23.62
N TRP A 17 -16.67 -2.90 -22.47
CA TRP A 17 -16.95 -1.90 -21.46
C TRP A 17 -16.94 -0.51 -22.09
N GLN A 18 -18.07 0.18 -22.03
CA GLN A 18 -18.16 1.61 -22.35
C GLN A 18 -17.22 2.37 -21.42
N THR A 19 -16.21 2.99 -22.02
CA THR A 19 -15.32 3.95 -21.39
C THR A 19 -16.13 5.17 -20.98
N SER A 20 -16.33 5.40 -19.68
CA SER A 20 -16.80 6.70 -19.20
C SER A 20 -15.68 7.73 -19.45
N PRO A 21 -15.92 8.79 -20.24
CA PRO A 21 -15.01 9.92 -20.29
C PRO A 21 -14.92 10.56 -18.90
N MET A 22 -13.76 11.13 -18.59
CA MET A 22 -13.58 12.01 -17.43
C MET A 22 -14.70 13.05 -17.44
N VAL A 23 -15.63 12.97 -16.48
CA VAL A 23 -16.54 14.08 -16.23
C VAL A 23 -15.66 15.15 -15.58
N PRO A 24 -15.44 16.32 -16.22
CA PRO A 24 -14.76 17.41 -15.55
C PRO A 24 -15.53 17.73 -14.25
N TYR A 25 -14.82 17.76 -13.12
CA TYR A 25 -15.37 18.06 -11.79
C TYR A 25 -15.94 19.49 -11.66
N GLN A 26 -15.95 20.26 -12.74
CA GLN A 26 -16.40 21.65 -12.81
C GLN A 26 -17.89 21.86 -12.49
N GLY A 27 -18.69 20.79 -12.34
CA GLY A 27 -20.14 20.89 -12.13
C GLY A 27 -20.64 20.95 -10.67
N LEU A 28 -19.80 20.73 -9.65
CA LEU A 28 -20.28 20.50 -8.27
C LEU A 28 -19.81 21.51 -7.21
N LEU A 29 -19.08 22.57 -7.59
CA LEU A 29 -18.61 23.60 -6.66
C LEU A 29 -19.53 24.83 -6.73
N LYS A 30 -20.34 25.06 -5.68
CA LYS A 30 -21.12 26.29 -5.52
C LYS A 30 -20.16 27.50 -5.41
N ALA A 31 -20.51 28.59 -6.11
CA ALA A 31 -19.63 29.74 -6.37
C ALA A 31 -19.09 30.49 -5.13
N THR A 32 -19.73 30.38 -3.95
CA THR A 32 -19.28 31.08 -2.73
C THR A 32 -18.26 30.30 -1.91
N THR A 33 -18.21 28.97 -2.01
CA THR A 33 -17.19 28.12 -1.38
C THR A 33 -15.86 28.10 -2.16
N GLY A 34 -15.89 28.40 -3.46
CA GLY A 34 -14.73 28.29 -4.34
C GLY A 34 -13.53 29.11 -3.85
N GLN A 35 -13.73 30.36 -3.46
CA GLN A 35 -12.62 31.28 -3.16
C GLN A 35 -11.85 30.94 -1.87
N SER A 36 -12.51 30.34 -0.86
CA SER A 36 -11.82 29.93 0.37
C SER A 36 -11.04 28.63 0.16
N PHE A 37 -11.57 27.73 -0.67
CA PHE A 37 -10.86 26.52 -1.08
C PHE A 37 -9.72 26.82 -2.06
N GLU A 38 -9.85 27.82 -2.93
CA GLU A 38 -8.75 28.31 -3.77
C GLU A 38 -7.57 28.80 -2.92
N ASN A 39 -7.83 29.45 -1.78
CA ASN A 39 -6.78 29.84 -0.83
C ASN A 39 -6.13 28.63 -0.12
N ILE A 40 -6.90 27.60 0.21
CA ILE A 40 -6.33 26.33 0.71
C ILE A 40 -5.47 25.71 -0.40
N SER A 41 -5.96 25.71 -1.63
CA SER A 41 -5.21 25.24 -2.79
C SER A 41 -3.93 26.02 -2.97
N SER A 42 -3.90 27.35 -2.92
CA SER A 42 -2.63 28.10 -3.08
C SER A 42 -1.66 27.93 -1.90
N MET A 43 -2.14 27.53 -0.72
CA MET A 43 -1.29 27.24 0.44
C MET A 43 -0.77 25.79 0.48
N ILE A 44 -1.56 24.84 -0.04
CA ILE A 44 -1.17 23.44 -0.19
C ILE A 44 -0.35 23.26 -1.48
N LEU A 45 -0.74 23.93 -2.56
CA LEU A 45 -0.06 24.02 -3.86
C LEU A 45 0.81 25.27 -3.85
N HIS A 46 2.07 25.11 -3.47
CA HIS A 46 3.05 26.13 -3.78
C HIS A 46 3.38 26.17 -5.29
N ASP A 47 2.87 25.19 -6.05
CA ASP A 47 3.04 25.02 -7.49
C ASP A 47 1.72 25.31 -8.22
N GLU A 48 1.61 26.49 -8.83
CA GLU A 48 0.49 26.88 -9.71
C GLU A 48 0.54 26.15 -11.07
N SER A 49 1.35 25.08 -11.21
CA SER A 49 1.43 24.36 -12.47
C SER A 49 0.04 23.83 -12.88
N PRO A 50 -0.36 24.01 -14.15
CA PRO A 50 -1.64 23.51 -14.64
C PRO A 50 -1.76 21.97 -14.55
N THR A 51 -0.64 21.27 -14.34
CA THR A 51 -0.59 19.85 -14.09
C THR A 51 -1.02 19.44 -12.68
N ALA A 52 -0.94 20.33 -11.68
CA ALA A 52 -1.29 20.04 -10.29
C ALA A 52 -2.76 20.31 -9.95
N ALA A 53 -3.42 21.21 -10.69
CA ALA A 53 -4.81 21.63 -10.47
C ALA A 53 -5.83 20.48 -10.31
N PRO A 54 -5.90 19.47 -11.20
CA PRO A 54 -6.90 18.40 -11.05
C PRO A 54 -6.65 17.51 -9.82
N TYR A 55 -5.40 17.39 -9.37
CA TYR A 55 -5.05 16.64 -8.17
C TYR A 55 -5.43 17.42 -6.90
N ALA A 56 -5.34 18.75 -6.95
CA ALA A 56 -5.76 19.60 -5.85
C ALA A 56 -7.26 19.54 -5.58
N GLU A 57 -8.10 19.66 -6.61
CA GLU A 57 -9.56 19.54 -6.49
C GLU A 57 -9.94 18.20 -5.83
N TRP A 58 -9.25 17.14 -6.21
CA TRP A 58 -9.49 15.82 -5.64
C TRP A 58 -9.10 15.74 -4.16
N ILE A 59 -7.97 16.34 -3.75
CA ILE A 59 -7.58 16.41 -2.33
C ILE A 59 -8.60 17.23 -1.53
N GLN A 60 -9.07 18.36 -2.08
CA GLN A 60 -10.11 19.15 -1.44
C GLN A 60 -11.39 18.33 -1.22
N HIS A 61 -11.79 17.53 -2.21
CA HIS A 61 -12.92 16.62 -2.06
C HIS A 61 -12.70 15.61 -0.94
N GLN A 62 -11.50 15.04 -0.81
CA GLN A 62 -11.17 14.11 0.29
C GLN A 62 -11.21 14.81 1.66
N ILE A 63 -10.66 16.02 1.77
CA ILE A 63 -10.72 16.81 3.01
C ILE A 63 -12.17 17.10 3.37
N ARG A 64 -13.00 17.51 2.40
CA ARG A 64 -14.44 17.73 2.62
C ARG A 64 -15.12 16.45 3.10
N LYS A 65 -14.84 15.30 2.49
CA LYS A 65 -15.37 14.01 2.95
C LYS A 65 -14.99 13.72 4.40
N TYR A 66 -13.75 13.98 4.81
CA TYR A 66 -13.35 13.79 6.22
C TYR A 66 -14.05 14.76 7.17
N ILE A 67 -14.24 16.02 6.74
CA ILE A 67 -15.03 17.01 7.47
C ILE A 67 -16.46 16.50 7.65
N ASP A 68 -17.12 16.07 6.57
CA ASP A 68 -18.50 15.60 6.56
C ASP A 68 -18.70 14.34 7.42
N GLN A 69 -17.68 13.48 7.52
CA GLN A 69 -17.69 12.32 8.41
C GLN A 69 -17.49 12.70 9.89
N SER A 70 -16.88 13.86 10.15
CA SER A 70 -16.51 14.33 11.49
C SER A 70 -17.49 15.35 12.07
N THR A 71 -18.34 15.97 11.23
CA THR A 71 -19.38 16.95 11.61
C THR A 71 -20.48 16.28 12.42
N THR A 72 -20.21 16.12 13.71
CA THR A 72 -21.22 15.84 14.75
C THR A 72 -21.68 17.15 15.38
N ALA A 73 -22.83 17.12 16.08
CA ALA A 73 -23.41 18.25 16.83
C ALA A 73 -22.45 18.98 17.80
N SER A 74 -21.28 18.42 18.09
CA SER A 74 -20.26 19.04 18.94
C SER A 74 -19.51 20.18 18.25
N LEU A 75 -19.38 20.17 16.92
CA LEU A 75 -18.65 21.19 16.16
C LEU A 75 -19.37 22.55 16.19
N GLY A 76 -20.69 22.57 16.04
CA GLY A 76 -21.49 23.80 16.14
C GLY A 76 -21.29 24.54 17.48
N ARG A 77 -21.11 23.79 18.59
CA ARG A 77 -20.84 24.39 19.92
C ARG A 77 -19.51 25.14 19.99
N ILE A 78 -18.53 24.77 19.16
CA ILE A 78 -17.21 25.40 19.13
C ILE A 78 -17.19 26.60 18.17
N LEU A 79 -17.97 26.52 17.08
CA LEU A 79 -17.88 27.44 15.94
C LEU A 79 -18.70 28.73 16.08
N GLU A 80 -19.81 28.80 16.84
CA GLU A 80 -20.58 30.07 16.86
C GLU A 80 -19.87 31.20 17.64
N GLY A 81 -19.16 32.07 16.92
CA GLY A 81 -18.70 33.36 17.41
C GLY A 81 -19.77 34.44 17.30
N LYS A 82 -20.15 34.99 18.45
CA LYS A 82 -20.74 36.32 18.74
C LYS A 82 -21.99 36.89 18.05
N ASP A 83 -22.51 36.38 16.93
CA ASP A 83 -23.59 37.09 16.19
C ASP A 83 -24.96 36.39 16.07
N SER A 84 -25.20 35.25 16.74
CA SER A 84 -26.47 34.52 16.61
C SER A 84 -27.55 35.04 17.58
N SER A 85 -28.19 36.16 17.23
CA SER A 85 -29.53 36.49 17.75
C SER A 85 -30.59 35.68 17.00
N ALA A 86 -31.20 34.74 17.71
CA ALA A 86 -32.44 34.00 17.46
C ALA A 86 -33.08 34.11 16.05
N ASN A 87 -32.84 33.10 15.20
CA ASN A 87 -33.80 32.43 14.31
C ASN A 87 -33.07 31.81 13.11
N ASN A 88 -32.83 30.48 13.08
CA ASN A 88 -32.92 29.59 11.89
C ASN A 88 -32.20 28.24 12.07
N THR A 89 -32.96 27.16 12.18
CA THR A 89 -32.48 25.76 12.29
C THR A 89 -32.02 25.12 10.97
N VAL A 90 -32.20 25.77 9.82
CA VAL A 90 -31.77 25.24 8.49
C VAL A 90 -30.54 25.97 7.92
N ARG A 91 -30.15 27.11 8.52
CA ARG A 91 -28.93 27.85 8.14
C ARG A 91 -27.65 27.38 8.84
N GLU A 92 -27.77 26.62 9.93
CA GLU A 92 -26.64 26.17 10.76
C GLU A 92 -25.70 25.22 10.01
N ALA A 93 -26.21 24.24 9.26
CA ALA A 93 -25.36 23.23 8.61
C ALA A 93 -24.39 23.81 7.53
N THR A 94 -24.86 24.78 6.74
CA THR A 94 -24.01 25.41 5.70
C THR A 94 -23.05 26.47 6.25
N ALA A 95 -23.37 27.05 7.42
CA ALA A 95 -22.47 27.98 8.09
C ALA A 95 -21.27 27.25 8.71
N ASP A 96 -21.49 26.03 9.22
CA ASP A 96 -20.46 25.20 9.85
C ASP A 96 -19.40 24.68 8.86
N GLU A 97 -19.79 24.27 7.64
CA GLU A 97 -18.84 23.83 6.62
C GLU A 97 -17.84 24.94 6.24
N ASN A 98 -18.33 26.17 6.03
CA ASN A 98 -17.47 27.30 5.70
C ASN A 98 -16.56 27.67 6.88
N GLY A 99 -17.08 27.60 8.12
CA GLY A 99 -16.29 27.84 9.32
C GLY A 99 -15.08 26.92 9.43
N LEU A 100 -15.26 25.62 9.16
CA LEU A 100 -14.18 24.64 9.17
C LEU A 100 -13.12 24.89 8.09
N VAL A 101 -13.56 25.26 6.89
CA VAL A 101 -12.65 25.63 5.79
C VAL A 101 -11.80 26.83 6.20
N TYR A 102 -12.39 27.88 6.78
CA TYR A 102 -11.63 29.01 7.29
C TYR A 102 -10.63 28.63 8.39
N ILE A 103 -11.01 27.73 9.30
CA ILE A 103 -10.11 27.22 10.33
C ILE A 103 -8.95 26.45 9.70
N LEU A 104 -9.20 25.59 8.72
CA LEU A 104 -8.15 24.87 7.99
C LEU A 104 -7.17 25.85 7.33
N THR A 105 -7.68 26.86 6.63
CA THR A 105 -6.84 27.90 6.00
C THR A 105 -6.03 28.67 7.04
N ASP A 106 -6.66 29.10 8.13
CA ASP A 106 -5.97 29.87 9.18
C ASP A 106 -4.94 29.02 9.92
N VAL A 107 -5.22 27.74 10.20
CA VAL A 107 -4.27 26.78 10.79
C VAL A 107 -3.07 26.58 9.85
N ALA A 108 -3.33 26.35 8.55
CA ALA A 108 -2.25 26.20 7.57
C ALA A 108 -1.39 27.47 7.49
N THR A 109 -2.01 28.64 7.46
CA THR A 109 -1.32 29.95 7.47
C THR A 109 -0.44 30.12 8.70
N LEU A 110 -0.99 29.86 9.89
CA LEU A 110 -0.29 30.04 11.15
C LEU A 110 0.87 29.05 11.31
N LEU A 111 0.68 27.80 10.89
CA LEU A 111 1.76 26.80 10.89
C LEU A 111 2.86 27.13 9.88
N ASN A 112 2.51 27.63 8.69
CA ASN A 112 3.51 28.07 7.72
C ASN A 112 4.35 29.25 8.22
N ALA A 113 3.74 30.14 9.02
CA ALA A 113 4.44 31.26 9.65
C ALA A 113 5.34 30.81 10.82
N ASN A 114 4.89 29.86 11.63
CA ASN A 114 5.68 29.29 12.72
C ASN A 114 5.35 27.81 12.93
N ILE A 115 6.15 26.96 12.29
CA ILE A 115 5.95 25.51 12.25
C ILE A 115 6.23 24.82 13.59
N SER A 116 6.97 25.48 14.48
CA SER A 116 7.23 25.02 15.86
C SER A 116 6.12 25.39 16.85
N SER A 117 5.02 25.96 16.36
CA SER A 117 3.87 26.33 17.19
C SER A 117 3.27 25.14 17.94
N SER A 118 2.79 25.39 19.14
CA SER A 118 1.96 24.43 19.88
C SER A 118 0.51 24.51 19.44
N ILE A 119 -0.28 23.48 19.71
CA ILE A 119 -1.73 23.50 19.46
C ILE A 119 -2.39 24.65 20.25
N ASP A 120 -1.91 24.91 21.47
CA ASP A 120 -2.36 26.03 22.30
C ASP A 120 -2.10 27.40 21.67
N SER A 121 -0.90 27.64 21.12
CA SER A 121 -0.61 28.93 20.47
C SER A 121 -1.46 29.15 19.23
N LEU A 122 -1.71 28.08 18.45
CA LEU A 122 -2.62 28.13 17.30
C LEU A 122 -4.06 28.43 17.74
N ALA A 123 -4.53 27.80 18.82
CA ALA A 123 -5.87 28.02 19.36
C ALA A 123 -6.07 29.48 19.80
N ARG A 124 -5.11 30.05 20.53
CA ARG A 124 -5.15 31.46 20.94
C ARG A 124 -5.15 32.40 19.74
N ALA A 125 -4.35 32.11 18.71
CA ALA A 125 -4.33 32.90 17.49
C ALA A 125 -5.67 32.83 16.72
N LEU A 126 -6.32 31.67 16.70
CA LEU A 126 -7.65 31.51 16.11
C LEU A 126 -8.75 32.23 16.91
N VAL A 127 -8.68 32.24 18.24
CA VAL A 127 -9.57 33.05 19.10
C VAL A 127 -9.35 34.54 18.83
N ALA A 128 -8.11 35.00 18.71
CA ALA A 128 -7.79 36.40 18.39
C ALA A 128 -8.32 36.82 17.00
N LYS A 129 -8.33 35.89 16.03
CA LYS A 129 -8.95 36.08 14.71
C LYS A 129 -10.48 35.94 14.71
N GLY A 130 -11.11 35.64 15.85
CA GLY A 130 -12.56 35.44 15.95
C GLY A 130 -13.06 34.15 15.29
N ARG A 131 -12.18 33.17 15.03
CA ARG A 131 -12.54 31.88 14.43
C ARG A 131 -13.02 30.85 15.44
N LEU A 132 -12.58 30.97 16.68
CA LEU A 132 -12.99 30.12 17.80
C LEU A 132 -13.61 30.99 18.89
N ARG A 133 -14.57 30.42 19.62
CA ARG A 133 -15.12 31.07 20.83
C ARG A 133 -14.00 31.28 21.86
N PRO A 134 -13.98 32.44 22.55
CA PRO A 134 -13.11 32.61 23.70
C PRO A 134 -13.43 31.55 24.77
N TYR A 135 -12.39 30.96 25.34
CA TYR A 135 -12.51 29.92 26.36
C TYR A 135 -11.64 30.27 27.58
N VAL A 136 -11.97 29.65 28.71
CA VAL A 136 -11.19 29.75 29.94
C VAL A 136 -10.12 28.66 29.95
N ASP A 137 -8.96 28.94 30.55
CA ASP A 137 -7.92 27.93 30.69
C ASP A 137 -8.42 26.69 31.44
N LYS A 138 -8.08 25.51 30.91
CA LYS A 138 -8.49 24.17 31.36
C LYS A 138 -9.98 23.86 31.20
N SER A 139 -10.74 24.70 30.49
CA SER A 139 -12.15 24.42 30.21
C SER A 139 -12.32 23.29 29.18
N LEU A 140 -13.54 22.75 29.09
CA LEU A 140 -13.87 21.74 28.09
C LEU A 140 -13.74 22.31 26.67
N GLU A 141 -14.15 23.57 26.48
CA GLU A 141 -14.09 24.30 25.22
C GLU A 141 -12.65 24.47 24.72
N GLN A 142 -11.69 24.71 25.63
CA GLN A 142 -10.26 24.73 25.26
C GLN A 142 -9.81 23.39 24.69
N LYS A 143 -10.21 22.28 25.32
CA LYS A 143 -9.82 20.94 24.89
C LYS A 143 -10.48 20.56 23.57
N GLU A 144 -11.75 20.94 23.38
CA GLU A 144 -12.48 20.79 22.12
C GLU A 144 -11.81 21.58 20.99
N ALA A 145 -11.42 22.84 21.24
CA ALA A 145 -10.65 23.65 20.31
C ALA A 145 -9.30 23.02 19.94
N TYR A 146 -8.57 22.49 20.93
CA TYR A 146 -7.32 21.78 20.68
C TYR A 146 -7.53 20.56 19.79
N HIS A 147 -8.56 19.76 20.06
CA HIS A 147 -8.88 18.59 19.26
C HIS A 147 -9.21 18.98 17.82
N LEU A 148 -10.00 20.04 17.62
CA LEU A 148 -10.33 20.56 16.29
C LEU A 148 -9.08 20.96 15.49
N ILE A 149 -8.15 21.68 16.12
CA ILE A 149 -6.89 22.07 15.49
C ILE A 149 -6.05 20.83 15.19
N PHE A 150 -5.98 19.87 16.11
CA PHE A 150 -5.29 18.60 15.87
C PHE A 150 -5.86 17.89 14.63
N MET A 151 -7.18 17.78 14.51
CA MET A 151 -7.79 17.19 13.32
C MET A 151 -7.46 17.97 12.04
N ALA A 152 -7.55 19.29 12.09
CA ALA A 152 -7.25 20.16 10.96
C ALA A 152 -5.82 19.91 10.44
N ILE A 153 -4.85 19.81 11.34
CA ILE A 153 -3.47 19.49 10.97
C ILE A 153 -3.37 18.09 10.35
N GLY A 154 -4.03 17.09 10.94
CA GLY A 154 -4.07 15.72 10.43
C GLY A 154 -4.61 15.63 9.00
N TRP A 155 -5.70 16.34 8.69
CA TRP A 155 -6.26 16.37 7.33
C TRP A 155 -5.39 17.13 6.34
N LEU A 156 -4.71 18.19 6.77
CA LEU A 156 -3.82 18.97 5.91
C LEU A 156 -2.55 18.19 5.53
N CYS A 157 -2.00 17.39 6.44
CA CYS A 157 -0.72 16.71 6.22
C CYS A 157 -0.82 15.21 5.92
N LEU A 158 -1.96 14.57 6.25
CA LEU A 158 -2.19 13.13 6.09
C LEU A 158 -1.10 12.23 6.72
N LEU A 159 -0.32 12.75 7.68
CA LEU A 159 0.65 11.97 8.46
C LEU A 159 -0.03 11.03 9.46
N TYR A 160 -1.27 11.34 9.82
CA TYR A 160 -2.16 10.50 10.60
C TYR A 160 -3.59 10.85 10.20
N LEU A 161 -4.52 9.92 10.43
CA LEU A 161 -5.94 10.19 10.29
C LEU A 161 -6.50 10.44 11.70
N PRO A 162 -6.98 11.65 12.02
CA PRO A 162 -7.57 11.91 13.33
C PRO A 162 -8.82 11.06 13.51
N ALA A 163 -8.96 10.45 14.69
CA ALA A 163 -10.15 9.72 15.06
C ALA A 163 -11.09 10.61 15.86
N TRP A 164 -12.36 10.68 15.45
CA TRP A 164 -13.37 11.38 16.23
C TRP A 164 -13.71 10.58 17.50
N GLY A 165 -13.82 11.27 18.64
CA GLY A 165 -14.25 10.62 19.88
C GLY A 165 -14.07 11.49 21.10
N ILE A 166 -14.99 12.43 21.29
CA ILE A 166 -15.12 13.19 22.54
C ILE A 166 -15.85 12.28 23.54
N GLN A 167 -15.15 11.83 24.59
CA GLN A 167 -15.81 11.26 25.76
C GLN A 167 -16.11 12.38 26.75
N VAL A 168 -17.29 12.30 27.39
CA VAL A 168 -17.91 13.37 28.19
C VAL A 168 -16.97 13.96 29.26
N ASP A 169 -16.01 13.20 29.78
CA ASP A 169 -15.13 13.65 30.87
C ASP A 169 -13.64 13.80 30.49
N LYS A 170 -13.24 13.33 29.30
CA LYS A 170 -11.82 13.39 28.86
C LYS A 170 -11.73 13.52 27.35
N VAL A 171 -11.25 14.68 26.91
CA VAL A 171 -10.82 14.88 25.53
C VAL A 171 -9.38 14.40 25.40
N PHE A 172 -9.13 13.51 24.46
CA PHE A 172 -7.80 13.05 24.08
C PHE A 172 -7.56 13.40 22.62
N PHE A 173 -6.32 13.64 22.24
CA PHE A 173 -5.94 13.53 20.83
C PHE A 173 -5.98 12.05 20.46
N ARG A 174 -6.73 11.71 19.41
CA ARG A 174 -6.91 10.32 18.97
C ARG A 174 -6.61 10.21 17.49
N ILE A 175 -6.02 9.09 17.11
CA ILE A 175 -5.70 8.76 15.72
C ILE A 175 -6.24 7.37 15.39
N GLU A 176 -6.52 7.16 14.12
CA GLU A 176 -6.89 5.84 13.60
C GLU A 176 -5.63 5.01 13.37
N VAL A 177 -5.43 4.01 14.24
CA VAL A 177 -4.24 3.15 14.20
C VAL A 177 -4.39 2.00 13.22
N GLU A 178 -5.60 1.49 12.94
CA GLU A 178 -5.87 0.43 11.94
C GLU A 178 -4.86 -0.74 11.89
N GLY A 179 -4.24 -1.10 13.03
CA GLY A 179 -3.20 -2.15 13.07
C GLY A 179 -1.82 -1.75 12.51
N LYS A 180 -1.55 -0.46 12.34
CA LYS A 180 -0.30 0.10 11.83
C LYS A 180 0.76 0.17 12.93
N HIS A 181 1.93 -0.43 12.69
CA HIS A 181 3.07 -0.48 13.62
C HIS A 181 3.78 0.86 13.77
N CYS A 182 3.60 1.79 12.82
CA CYS A 182 4.18 3.14 12.94
C CYS A 182 3.59 3.95 14.11
N PHE A 183 2.42 3.55 14.63
CA PHE A 183 1.78 4.14 15.81
C PHE A 183 1.86 3.21 17.02
N ALA A 184 2.60 3.63 18.05
CA ALA A 184 2.70 2.94 19.33
C ALA A 184 1.49 3.21 20.24
N SER A 185 0.75 4.30 20.02
CA SER A 185 -0.46 4.64 20.77
C SER A 185 -1.53 5.19 19.84
N ALA A 186 -2.80 4.90 20.14
CA ALA A 186 -3.96 5.48 19.46
C ALA A 186 -4.42 6.81 20.09
N SER A 187 -3.91 7.17 21.27
CA SER A 187 -4.38 8.35 22.01
C SER A 187 -3.30 9.04 22.85
N GLN A 188 -3.49 10.34 23.07
CA GLN A 188 -2.65 11.17 23.95
C GLN A 188 -3.45 12.24 24.68
N SER A 189 -3.01 12.63 25.88
CA SER A 189 -3.66 13.70 26.64
C SER A 189 -3.63 15.03 25.88
N THR A 190 -4.76 15.75 25.87
CA THR A 190 -4.84 17.12 25.35
C THR A 190 -3.95 18.11 26.08
N ASP A 191 -3.52 17.80 27.31
CA ASP A 191 -2.58 18.66 28.06
C ASP A 191 -1.24 18.80 27.34
N ARG A 192 -0.90 17.81 26.49
CA ARG A 192 0.27 17.89 25.60
C ARG A 192 0.12 18.94 24.51
N GLY A 193 -1.08 19.46 24.25
CA GLY A 193 -1.33 20.51 23.27
C GLY A 193 -0.56 21.82 23.52
N ARG A 194 -0.03 22.01 24.73
CA ARG A 194 0.87 23.12 25.08
C ARG A 194 2.32 22.93 24.62
N ARG A 195 2.72 21.68 24.32
CA ARG A 195 4.04 21.35 23.76
C ARG A 195 4.08 21.66 22.26
N PRO A 196 5.26 21.87 21.67
CA PRO A 196 5.41 21.96 20.22
C PRO A 196 4.70 20.80 19.52
N PHE A 197 4.01 21.07 18.41
CA PHE A 197 3.20 20.06 17.73
C PHE A 197 3.99 18.80 17.35
N ALA A 198 5.26 18.96 16.96
CA ALA A 198 6.15 17.83 16.66
C ALA A 198 6.35 16.89 17.85
N GLU A 199 6.42 17.40 19.09
CA GLU A 199 6.51 16.57 20.30
C GLU A 199 5.20 15.81 20.57
N VAL A 200 4.06 16.47 20.33
CA VAL A 200 2.75 15.82 20.41
C VAL A 200 2.72 14.64 19.44
N LEU A 201 3.12 14.83 18.19
CA LEU A 201 3.14 13.76 17.20
C LEU A 201 4.10 12.61 17.55
N ARG A 202 5.29 12.91 18.05
CA ARG A 202 6.24 11.88 18.51
C ARG A 202 5.68 10.99 19.61
N GLY A 203 4.73 11.48 20.41
CA GLY A 203 4.07 10.69 21.44
C GLY A 203 3.14 9.59 20.91
N PHE A 204 2.78 9.60 19.62
CA PHE A 204 1.97 8.54 19.00
C PHE A 204 2.82 7.39 18.46
N GLY A 205 4.14 7.57 18.32
CA GLY A 205 5.06 6.56 17.79
C GLY A 205 6.07 7.12 16.78
N SER A 206 6.67 6.22 16.00
CA SER A 206 7.57 6.57 14.90
C SER A 206 6.78 6.80 13.61
N ILE A 207 6.17 7.98 13.51
CA ILE A 207 5.35 8.40 12.36
C ILE A 207 6.16 8.50 11.05
N LEU A 208 7.47 8.72 11.14
CA LEU A 208 8.34 8.81 9.96
C LEU A 208 9.38 7.69 9.97
N PRO A 209 9.79 7.19 8.79
CA PRO A 209 10.85 6.20 8.68
C PRO A 209 12.15 6.71 9.32
N ARG A 210 12.69 5.95 10.27
CA ARG A 210 13.95 6.29 10.93
C ARG A 210 15.09 5.51 10.31
N LYS A 211 16.27 6.11 10.29
CA LYS A 211 17.52 5.39 10.07
C LYS A 211 17.63 4.33 11.17
N LYS A 212 17.52 3.05 10.82
CA LYS A 212 17.91 1.99 11.74
C LYS A 212 19.43 1.96 11.79
N ASP A 213 19.99 1.81 12.98
CA ASP A 213 21.41 1.54 13.14
C ASP A 213 21.73 0.26 12.37
N GLN A 214 22.49 0.41 11.28
CA GLN A 214 22.93 -0.70 10.43
C GLN A 214 23.82 -1.71 11.19
N SER A 215 24.07 -1.49 12.49
CA SER A 215 24.94 -2.28 13.34
C SER A 215 24.38 -3.64 13.76
N SER A 216 23.08 -3.91 13.57
CA SER A 216 22.46 -5.20 13.95
C SER A 216 22.22 -6.17 12.80
N ILE A 217 22.44 -5.75 11.56
CA ILE A 217 22.33 -6.63 10.39
C ILE A 217 23.74 -7.06 10.02
N GLY A 218 24.04 -8.33 10.27
CA GLY A 218 25.36 -8.92 10.09
C GLY A 218 26.05 -8.50 8.79
N SER A 219 27.36 -8.33 8.89
CA SER A 219 28.37 -7.83 7.95
C SER A 219 28.50 -8.58 6.61
N ASN A 220 27.42 -9.09 6.04
CA ASN A 220 27.33 -9.51 4.64
C ASN A 220 26.55 -8.47 3.84
N GLY A 221 27.07 -7.25 3.83
CA GLY A 221 26.58 -6.10 3.07
C GLY A 221 26.69 -6.29 1.56
N ARG A 222 25.96 -7.27 1.01
CA ARG A 222 25.54 -7.18 -0.39
C ARG A 222 24.60 -5.99 -0.47
N GLN A 223 24.98 -5.01 -1.28
CA GLN A 223 24.05 -4.04 -1.87
C GLN A 223 22.86 -4.84 -2.39
N GLY A 224 21.78 -4.88 -1.60
CA GLY A 224 20.63 -5.70 -1.91
C GLY A 224 19.95 -5.11 -3.13
N SER A 225 19.80 -5.89 -4.19
CA SER A 225 18.84 -5.56 -5.23
C SER A 225 17.47 -6.08 -4.81
N LEU A 226 16.46 -5.25 -5.02
CA LEU A 226 15.05 -5.60 -4.94
C LEU A 226 14.60 -6.07 -6.32
N SER A 227 14.30 -7.36 -6.46
CA SER A 227 13.74 -7.89 -7.70
C SER A 227 12.24 -7.68 -7.75
N VAL A 228 11.74 -7.09 -8.85
CA VAL A 228 10.29 -6.94 -9.09
C VAL A 228 9.59 -8.29 -9.07
N GLY A 229 10.24 -9.35 -9.55
CA GLY A 229 9.67 -10.71 -9.55
C GLY A 229 9.28 -11.21 -8.16
N THR A 230 10.00 -10.78 -7.12
CA THR A 230 9.75 -11.18 -5.72
C THR A 230 8.84 -10.23 -4.96
N MET A 231 8.79 -8.94 -5.36
CA MET A 231 8.17 -7.87 -4.59
C MET A 231 6.87 -7.31 -5.20
N ASN A 232 6.48 -7.78 -6.38
CA ASN A 232 5.21 -7.37 -6.98
C ASN A 232 4.00 -7.94 -6.23
N ALA A 233 2.86 -7.26 -6.30
CA ALA A 233 1.63 -7.59 -5.58
C ALA A 233 1.12 -9.01 -5.86
N ALA A 234 1.28 -9.52 -7.09
CA ALA A 234 0.88 -10.88 -7.41
C ALA A 234 1.73 -11.90 -6.66
N THR A 235 3.05 -11.69 -6.58
CA THR A 235 3.96 -12.53 -5.80
C THR A 235 3.72 -12.40 -4.30
N LEU A 236 3.57 -11.17 -3.78
CA LEU A 236 3.25 -10.93 -2.36
C LEU A 236 1.98 -11.67 -1.93
N TYR A 237 0.94 -11.62 -2.77
CA TYR A 237 -0.32 -12.33 -2.52
C TYR A 237 -0.18 -13.85 -2.62
N THR A 238 0.44 -14.36 -3.70
CA THR A 238 0.44 -15.81 -3.99
C THR A 238 1.47 -16.60 -3.19
N LEU A 239 2.66 -16.03 -2.97
CA LEU A 239 3.74 -16.68 -2.22
C LEU A 239 3.71 -16.28 -0.75
N GLY A 240 3.63 -14.98 -0.47
CA GLY A 240 3.67 -14.43 0.88
C GLY A 240 2.34 -14.50 1.63
N ASN A 241 1.22 -14.74 0.92
CA ASN A 241 -0.13 -14.58 1.49
C ASN A 241 -0.28 -13.20 2.15
N ILE A 242 0.37 -12.18 1.58
CA ILE A 242 0.31 -10.80 2.06
C ILE A 242 -0.90 -10.13 1.44
N GLN A 243 -1.75 -9.56 2.28
CA GLN A 243 -2.90 -8.75 1.88
C GLN A 243 -2.50 -7.29 1.80
N ILE A 244 -3.06 -6.58 0.82
CA ILE A 244 -2.85 -5.14 0.68
C ILE A 244 -3.99 -4.43 1.40
N SER A 245 -3.64 -3.56 2.34
CA SER A 245 -4.58 -2.64 3.01
C SER A 245 -4.35 -1.22 2.52
N TRP A 246 -5.41 -0.58 2.05
CA TRP A 246 -5.34 0.78 1.52
C TRP A 246 -5.54 1.81 2.62
N THR A 247 -4.55 2.66 2.86
CA THR A 247 -4.54 3.65 3.95
C THR A 247 -4.57 5.07 3.41
N ALA A 248 -5.26 5.98 4.11
CA ALA A 248 -5.21 7.42 3.85
C ALA A 248 -4.00 8.10 4.51
N THR A 249 -3.19 7.36 5.26
CA THR A 249 -2.08 7.88 6.04
C THR A 249 -0.76 7.64 5.31
N VAL A 250 -0.07 8.73 4.96
CA VAL A 250 1.24 8.69 4.28
C VAL A 250 2.29 7.94 5.11
N SER A 251 2.29 8.18 6.43
CA SER A 251 3.22 7.55 7.38
C SER A 251 3.10 6.04 7.50
N ALA A 252 1.98 5.45 7.10
CA ALA A 252 1.75 4.02 7.12
C ALA A 252 2.08 3.35 5.78
N HIS A 253 2.58 4.10 4.80
CA HIS A 253 2.96 3.53 3.51
C HIS A 253 4.12 2.53 3.67
N LEU A 254 3.94 1.34 3.10
CA LEU A 254 4.83 0.17 3.24
C LEU A 254 4.97 -0.34 4.67
N ASP A 255 4.07 0.03 5.58
CA ASP A 255 4.04 -0.60 6.89
C ASP A 255 3.53 -2.05 6.75
N PHE A 256 4.38 -3.00 7.14
CA PHE A 256 4.12 -4.42 7.00
C PHE A 256 3.98 -5.07 8.36
N ASP A 257 2.80 -5.61 8.61
CA ASP A 257 2.51 -6.44 9.76
C ASP A 257 2.66 -7.93 9.40
N GLU A 258 3.61 -8.59 10.04
CA GLU A 258 3.91 -10.00 9.81
C GLU A 258 2.83 -10.92 10.40
N GLU A 259 2.22 -10.51 11.52
CA GLU A 259 1.22 -11.31 12.23
C GLU A 259 -0.06 -11.40 11.40
N THR A 260 -0.59 -10.26 10.97
CA THR A 260 -1.78 -10.22 10.10
C THR A 260 -1.47 -10.42 8.62
N ARG A 261 -0.18 -10.39 8.25
CA ARG A 261 0.31 -10.43 6.85
C ARG A 261 -0.30 -9.33 6.02
N THR A 262 -0.38 -8.13 6.59
CA THR A 262 -0.98 -6.97 5.94
C THR A 262 0.08 -5.96 5.57
N LEU A 263 0.13 -5.56 4.30
CA LEU A 263 0.96 -4.48 3.78
C LEU A 263 0.10 -3.25 3.54
N CYS A 264 0.39 -2.17 4.25
CA CYS A 264 -0.31 -0.90 4.10
C CYS A 264 0.23 -0.13 2.90
N LEU A 265 -0.64 0.27 1.97
CA LEU A 265 -0.32 1.15 0.85
C LEU A 265 -1.18 2.40 0.90
N PHE A 266 -0.53 3.55 0.80
CA PHE A 266 -1.19 4.84 0.70
C PHE A 266 -2.16 4.85 -0.51
N ARG A 267 -3.34 5.46 -0.38
CA ARG A 267 -4.36 5.43 -1.45
C ARG A 267 -4.55 6.76 -2.18
N LEU A 268 -3.83 7.81 -1.77
CA LEU A 268 -4.04 9.18 -2.22
C LEU A 268 -2.78 9.81 -2.88
N PRO A 269 -2.10 9.16 -3.85
CA PRO A 269 -0.85 9.67 -4.42
C PRO A 269 -0.97 11.02 -5.14
N SER A 270 -2.17 11.52 -5.45
CA SER A 270 -2.38 12.92 -5.83
C SER A 270 -1.80 13.89 -4.79
N PHE A 271 -1.84 13.53 -3.51
CA PHE A 271 -1.19 14.25 -2.43
C PHE A 271 0.33 14.38 -2.62
N CYS A 272 0.99 13.35 -3.13
CA CYS A 272 2.42 13.36 -3.41
C CYS A 272 2.79 14.38 -4.49
N VAL A 273 1.97 14.48 -5.53
CA VAL A 273 2.15 15.44 -6.63
C VAL A 273 2.02 16.87 -6.11
N VAL A 274 0.95 17.12 -5.36
CA VAL A 274 0.64 18.44 -4.78
C VAL A 274 1.70 18.90 -3.77
N ASN A 275 2.28 17.97 -3.01
CA ASN A 275 3.32 18.27 -2.02
C ASN A 275 4.75 18.04 -2.53
N SER A 276 4.97 18.04 -3.85
CA SER A 276 6.29 17.80 -4.44
C SER A 276 7.31 18.94 -4.22
N SER A 277 6.86 20.16 -3.94
CA SER A 277 7.71 21.33 -3.65
C SER A 277 8.17 21.37 -2.20
N THR A 278 9.43 21.70 -1.92
CA THR A 278 10.01 21.79 -0.56
C THR A 278 9.29 22.77 0.35
N GLU A 279 8.60 23.76 -0.20
CA GLU A 279 7.98 24.85 0.54
C GLU A 279 6.59 24.52 1.11
N THR A 280 6.05 23.35 0.82
CA THR A 280 4.73 22.97 1.33
C THR A 280 4.72 22.76 2.85
N LEU A 281 3.55 23.00 3.46
CA LEU A 281 3.34 22.76 4.88
C LEU A 281 3.75 21.34 5.30
N PHE A 282 3.39 20.34 4.50
CA PHE A 282 3.77 18.95 4.72
C PHE A 282 5.29 18.79 4.83
N ASN A 283 6.04 19.31 3.85
CA ASN A 283 7.49 19.14 3.81
C ASN A 283 8.18 19.84 4.99
N ARG A 284 7.77 21.07 5.32
CA ARG A 284 8.26 21.80 6.49
C ARG A 284 8.00 21.04 7.80
N LEU A 285 6.82 20.45 7.93
CA LEU A 285 6.43 19.71 9.13
C LEU A 285 7.22 18.41 9.28
N VAL A 286 7.41 17.68 8.18
CA VAL A 286 8.18 16.43 8.12
C VAL A 286 9.66 16.67 8.44
N GLU A 287 10.24 17.78 8.00
CA GLU A 287 11.62 18.17 8.35
C GLU A 287 11.80 18.32 9.87
N ILE A 288 10.85 18.95 10.57
CA ILE A 288 10.92 19.19 12.03
C ILE A 288 10.60 17.93 12.85
N LEU A 289 9.80 17.02 12.31
CA LEU A 289 9.51 15.77 12.99
C LEU A 289 10.75 14.88 13.13
N HIS A 290 11.70 14.97 12.20
CA HIS A 290 12.98 14.27 12.30
C HIS A 290 13.91 14.90 13.33
N ASP A 291 14.64 14.03 14.02
CA ASP A 291 15.84 14.39 14.77
C ASP A 291 17.05 14.15 13.85
N ASP A 292 18.05 15.04 13.89
CA ASP A 292 19.27 14.99 13.08
C ASP A 292 19.98 13.63 13.15
N HIS A 293 19.87 12.94 14.29
CA HIS A 293 20.50 11.62 14.49
C HIS A 293 19.70 10.44 13.91
N THR A 294 18.39 10.59 13.72
CA THR A 294 17.49 9.50 13.29
C THR A 294 17.05 9.62 11.84
N ARG A 295 17.45 10.70 11.16
CA ARG A 295 17.06 11.01 9.79
C ARG A 295 17.73 10.05 8.79
N PRO A 296 16.98 9.42 7.87
CA PRO A 296 17.56 8.63 6.78
C PRO A 296 18.49 9.46 5.89
N THR A 297 19.50 8.83 5.29
CA THR A 297 20.44 9.50 4.39
C THR A 297 19.70 10.06 3.17
N GLY A 298 19.89 11.35 2.87
CA GLY A 298 19.22 12.00 1.73
C GLY A 298 17.72 12.24 1.92
N PHE A 299 17.22 12.11 3.16
CA PHE A 299 15.83 12.38 3.46
C PHE A 299 15.48 13.85 3.18
N SER A 300 14.39 14.03 2.44
CA SER A 300 13.65 15.27 2.29
C SER A 300 12.19 14.91 2.05
N GLY A 301 11.27 15.80 2.38
CA GLY A 301 9.85 15.56 2.15
C GLY A 301 9.52 15.19 0.68
N PRO A 302 10.04 15.90 -0.34
CA PRO A 302 9.89 15.49 -1.74
C PRO A 302 10.55 14.14 -2.09
N ALA A 303 11.70 13.81 -1.50
CA ALA A 303 12.31 12.48 -1.70
C ALA A 303 11.42 11.37 -1.13
N PHE A 304 10.85 11.58 0.05
CA PHE A 304 9.92 10.65 0.70
C PHE A 304 8.68 10.41 -0.17
N LEU A 305 8.02 11.47 -0.64
CA LEU A 305 6.84 11.36 -1.51
C LEU A 305 7.18 10.72 -2.88
N ARG A 306 8.36 10.97 -3.44
CA ARG A 306 8.81 10.30 -4.68
C ARG A 306 9.05 8.80 -4.48
N GLU A 307 9.57 8.38 -3.34
CA GLU A 307 9.71 6.94 -3.05
C GLU A 307 8.34 6.26 -2.87
N ILE A 308 7.34 6.95 -2.32
CA ILE A 308 5.96 6.48 -2.29
C ILE A 308 5.46 6.24 -3.72
N GLU A 309 5.61 7.21 -4.63
CA GLU A 309 5.21 7.01 -6.03
C GLU A 309 5.96 5.84 -6.68
N ARG A 310 7.26 5.72 -6.42
CA ARG A 310 8.13 4.68 -6.97
C ARG A 310 7.78 3.28 -6.45
N SER A 311 7.28 3.15 -5.23
CA SER A 311 6.90 1.86 -4.66
C SER A 311 5.74 1.21 -5.43
N TYR A 312 4.81 2.00 -5.98
CA TYR A 312 3.75 1.45 -6.85
C TYR A 312 4.31 0.91 -8.16
N HIS A 313 5.43 1.45 -8.65
CA HIS A 313 6.08 0.88 -9.82
C HIS A 313 6.65 -0.51 -9.52
N LEU A 314 7.30 -0.65 -8.37
CA LEU A 314 7.84 -1.92 -7.86
C LEU A 314 6.71 -2.94 -7.58
N ILE A 315 5.63 -2.51 -6.92
CA ILE A 315 4.57 -3.41 -6.45
C ILE A 315 3.58 -3.75 -7.57
N PHE A 316 3.22 -2.81 -8.44
CA PHE A 316 2.17 -3.01 -9.43
C PHE A 316 2.66 -2.83 -10.87
N ARG A 317 3.20 -1.66 -11.22
CA ARG A 317 3.36 -1.25 -12.62
C ARG A 317 4.25 -2.19 -13.43
N ASN A 318 5.34 -2.67 -12.83
CA ASN A 318 6.38 -3.39 -13.56
C ASN A 318 6.11 -4.90 -13.73
N ASP A 319 4.98 -5.44 -13.23
CA ASP A 319 4.57 -6.84 -13.46
C ASP A 319 3.13 -6.92 -13.97
N ASP A 320 2.93 -7.60 -15.11
CA ASP A 320 1.62 -7.74 -15.77
C ASP A 320 0.56 -8.43 -14.90
N ARG A 321 0.95 -9.37 -14.06
CA ARG A 321 0.03 -10.10 -13.18
C ARG A 321 -0.38 -9.21 -12.02
N ALA A 322 0.56 -8.42 -11.48
CA ALA A 322 0.27 -7.44 -10.46
C ALA A 322 -0.68 -6.35 -10.97
N ARG A 323 -0.50 -5.85 -12.20
CA ARG A 323 -1.45 -4.92 -12.84
C ARG A 323 -2.85 -5.50 -12.99
N ARG A 324 -2.97 -6.75 -13.46
CA ARG A 324 -4.27 -7.44 -13.56
C ARG A 324 -4.88 -7.71 -12.18
N ASN A 325 -4.07 -7.97 -11.16
CA ASN A 325 -4.55 -8.13 -9.78
C ASN A 325 -5.14 -6.81 -9.26
N TYR A 326 -4.44 -5.70 -9.50
CA TYR A 326 -4.92 -4.37 -9.17
C TYR A 326 -6.27 -4.08 -9.82
N GLU A 327 -6.35 -4.21 -11.16
CA GLU A 327 -7.57 -3.96 -11.94
C GLU A 327 -8.78 -4.77 -11.43
N LYS A 328 -8.58 -6.07 -11.17
CA LYS A 328 -9.69 -6.99 -10.87
C LYS A 328 -10.11 -7.03 -9.41
N HIS A 329 -9.19 -6.81 -8.47
CA HIS A 329 -9.45 -7.03 -7.05
C HIS A 329 -9.25 -5.76 -6.22
N GLN A 330 -8.12 -5.07 -6.39
CA GLN A 330 -7.78 -3.92 -5.56
C GLN A 330 -8.59 -2.68 -5.91
N ARG A 331 -8.77 -2.42 -7.21
CA ARG A 331 -9.47 -1.24 -7.70
C ARG A 331 -10.96 -1.21 -7.31
N PRO A 332 -11.73 -2.32 -7.42
CA PRO A 332 -13.11 -2.34 -6.91
C PRO A 332 -13.21 -2.18 -5.38
N GLN A 333 -12.23 -2.72 -4.63
CA GLN A 333 -12.16 -2.55 -3.19
C GLN A 333 -11.96 -1.07 -2.82
N LEU A 334 -11.04 -0.37 -3.51
CA LEU A 334 -10.82 1.07 -3.37
C LEU A 334 -12.09 1.88 -3.69
N ALA A 335 -12.77 1.56 -4.79
CA ALA A 335 -14.04 2.22 -5.13
C ALA A 335 -15.07 2.07 -4.02
N THR A 336 -15.12 0.93 -3.32
CA THR A 336 -16.06 0.72 -2.22
C THR A 336 -15.71 1.58 -1.00
N LEU A 337 -14.42 1.71 -0.67
CA LEU A 337 -13.94 2.54 0.43
C LEU A 337 -14.20 4.04 0.21
N ASP A 338 -14.12 4.48 -1.06
CA ASP A 338 -14.20 5.89 -1.40
C ASP A 338 -15.52 6.36 -2.02
N GLY A 339 -16.59 5.60 -1.86
CA GLY A 339 -17.90 5.99 -2.42
C GLY A 339 -17.89 6.06 -3.95
N GLY A 340 -17.04 5.27 -4.59
CA GLY A 340 -16.86 5.15 -6.04
C GLY A 340 -15.70 5.96 -6.60
N LEU A 341 -15.08 6.84 -5.81
CA LEU A 341 -14.04 7.75 -6.30
C LEU A 341 -12.64 7.18 -6.08
N ILE A 342 -11.91 6.91 -7.16
CA ILE A 342 -10.51 6.47 -7.11
C ILE A 342 -9.60 7.62 -7.52
N ASP A 343 -8.45 7.75 -6.84
CA ASP A 343 -7.40 8.69 -7.20
C ASP A 343 -6.89 8.39 -8.63
N SER A 344 -6.98 9.37 -9.53
CA SER A 344 -6.55 9.22 -10.93
C SER A 344 -5.05 8.97 -11.05
N LYS A 345 -4.23 9.57 -10.18
CA LYS A 345 -2.78 9.35 -10.13
C LYS A 345 -2.47 7.93 -9.68
N LEU A 346 -3.28 7.34 -8.80
CA LEU A 346 -3.10 5.94 -8.37
C LEU A 346 -3.30 4.97 -9.54
N ASP A 347 -4.37 5.14 -10.32
CA ASP A 347 -4.61 4.33 -11.52
C ASP A 347 -3.42 4.44 -12.51
N VAL A 348 -2.84 5.63 -12.67
CA VAL A 348 -1.63 5.82 -13.50
C VAL A 348 -0.41 5.09 -12.93
N LEU A 349 -0.15 5.23 -11.62
CA LEU A 349 1.00 4.62 -10.95
C LEU A 349 0.92 3.09 -10.93
N CYS A 350 -0.28 2.52 -10.81
CA CYS A 350 -0.51 1.08 -10.88
C CYS A 350 -0.57 0.54 -12.32
N GLY A 351 -0.45 1.40 -13.34
CA GLY A 351 -0.43 1.01 -14.75
C GLY A 351 -1.81 0.69 -15.34
N PHE A 352 -2.88 1.20 -14.74
CA PHE A 352 -4.29 1.08 -15.18
C PHE A 352 -4.76 2.26 -16.06
N SER A 353 -3.84 3.14 -16.48
CA SER A 353 -4.18 4.29 -17.30
C SER A 353 -4.64 3.91 -18.72
N SER A 354 -5.88 4.29 -19.08
CA SER A 354 -6.33 4.39 -20.49
C SER A 354 -5.71 5.58 -21.22
N PHE A 355 -5.00 6.46 -20.49
CA PHE A 355 -4.47 7.71 -20.99
C PHE A 355 -3.25 7.43 -21.85
N LYS A 356 -3.38 7.64 -23.17
CA LYS A 356 -2.27 7.71 -24.14
C LYS A 356 -1.41 8.97 -23.92
N GLN A 357 -1.13 9.37 -22.68
CA GLN A 357 -0.19 10.46 -22.45
C GLN A 357 1.20 9.90 -22.69
N SER A 358 1.80 10.38 -23.76
CA SER A 358 3.21 10.28 -24.10
C SER A 358 4.08 11.02 -23.07
N THR A 359 3.88 10.78 -21.78
CA THR A 359 4.90 11.09 -20.78
C THR A 359 5.94 10.00 -20.91
N LYS A 360 7.15 10.37 -21.38
CA LYS A 360 8.38 9.56 -21.46
C LYS A 360 8.32 8.41 -20.46
N THR A 361 7.81 7.25 -20.90
CA THR A 361 7.48 6.15 -19.99
C THR A 361 8.78 5.73 -19.37
N GLU A 362 8.96 5.92 -18.06
CA GLU A 362 10.08 5.31 -17.35
C GLU A 362 10.11 3.84 -17.76
N SER A 363 11.26 3.41 -18.26
CA SER A 363 11.45 2.03 -18.72
C SER A 363 11.12 1.09 -17.57
N ILE A 364 10.36 0.03 -17.86
CA ILE A 364 10.09 -1.05 -16.90
C ILE A 364 11.44 -1.53 -16.36
N LYS A 365 11.64 -1.41 -15.04
CA LYS A 365 12.84 -1.87 -14.35
C LYS A 365 12.56 -3.24 -13.76
N ASP A 366 13.46 -4.21 -13.97
CA ASP A 366 13.34 -5.53 -13.35
C ASP A 366 13.91 -5.58 -11.92
N ASN A 367 14.86 -4.68 -11.63
CA ASN A 367 15.53 -4.59 -10.34
C ASN A 367 15.65 -3.15 -9.88
N TYR A 368 15.52 -2.95 -8.57
CA TYR A 368 15.71 -1.68 -7.89
C TYR A 368 16.85 -1.80 -6.87
N SER A 369 17.55 -0.71 -6.59
CA SER A 369 18.55 -0.64 -5.53
C SER A 369 17.91 -0.12 -4.24
N PHE A 370 18.16 -0.77 -3.10
CA PHE A 370 17.73 -0.24 -1.80
C PHE A 370 18.25 1.18 -1.57
N GLU A 371 19.56 1.36 -1.61
CA GLU A 371 20.20 2.65 -1.30
C GLU A 371 20.01 3.69 -2.41
N GLY A 372 19.88 3.24 -3.67
CA GLY A 372 19.76 4.13 -4.82
C GLY A 372 18.33 4.56 -5.13
N ASP A 373 17.39 3.61 -5.10
CA ASP A 373 16.00 3.88 -5.47
C ASP A 373 15.09 4.11 -4.26
N PHE A 374 15.42 3.55 -3.08
CA PHE A 374 14.60 3.60 -1.86
C PHE A 374 15.38 3.88 -0.55
N PRO A 375 16.26 4.89 -0.48
CA PRO A 375 17.03 5.15 0.74
C PRO A 375 16.18 5.38 2.00
N ILE A 376 14.96 5.89 1.87
CA ILE A 376 14.06 6.17 2.99
C ILE A 376 13.25 4.93 3.39
N PHE A 377 12.66 4.22 2.42
CA PHE A 377 11.86 3.01 2.69
C PHE A 377 12.65 1.70 2.73
N THR A 378 13.98 1.76 2.63
CA THR A 378 14.86 0.58 2.72
C THR A 378 14.52 -0.34 3.92
N PRO A 379 14.32 0.17 5.16
CA PRO A 379 13.99 -0.69 6.29
C PRO A 379 12.67 -1.46 6.12
N HIS A 380 11.65 -0.82 5.53
CA HIS A 380 10.33 -1.44 5.32
C HIS A 380 10.39 -2.48 4.21
N LEU A 381 10.99 -2.13 3.06
CA LEU A 381 11.13 -3.03 1.92
C LEU A 381 12.01 -4.24 2.25
N ARG A 382 13.05 -4.06 3.06
CA ARG A 382 13.90 -5.15 3.53
C ARG A 382 13.13 -6.12 4.41
N LYS A 383 12.33 -5.62 5.36
CA LYS A 383 11.47 -6.46 6.22
C LYS A 383 10.54 -7.33 5.36
N ILE A 384 9.92 -6.75 4.34
CA ILE A 384 9.05 -7.48 3.41
C ILE A 384 9.86 -8.51 2.61
N GLN A 385 11.04 -8.16 2.11
CA GLN A 385 11.89 -9.08 1.36
C GLN A 385 12.38 -10.24 2.23
N GLU A 386 12.83 -9.98 3.46
CA GLU A 386 13.25 -10.99 4.45
C GLU A 386 12.10 -11.96 4.71
N TYR A 387 10.90 -11.44 4.99
CA TYR A 387 9.70 -12.26 5.13
C TYR A 387 9.45 -13.13 3.88
N MET A 388 9.51 -12.54 2.68
CA MET A 388 9.29 -13.29 1.43
C MET A 388 10.35 -14.38 1.20
N LEU A 389 11.62 -14.14 1.59
CA LEU A 389 12.70 -15.12 1.51
C LEU A 389 12.51 -16.26 2.53
N GLU A 390 12.01 -15.95 3.72
CA GLU A 390 11.66 -16.97 4.73
C GLU A 390 10.47 -17.83 4.30
N GLN A 391 9.52 -17.26 3.56
CA GLN A 391 8.42 -18.03 2.97
C GLN A 391 8.87 -18.87 1.75
N GLN A 392 10.05 -18.62 1.18
CA GLN A 392 10.50 -19.25 -0.07
C GLN A 392 10.94 -20.75 -0.03
N PRO A 393 11.15 -21.47 1.10
CA PRO A 393 11.49 -22.89 1.04
C PRO A 393 10.40 -23.77 1.69
N ARG A 394 9.43 -24.28 0.91
CA ARG A 394 8.62 -25.49 1.24
C ARG A 394 7.62 -25.96 0.18
N LYS A 395 7.24 -25.14 -0.81
CA LYS A 395 6.28 -25.57 -1.84
C LYS A 395 7.05 -26.03 -3.08
N MET A 396 7.30 -27.34 -3.22
CA MET A 396 7.71 -27.94 -4.52
C MET A 396 6.73 -27.54 -5.64
N LYS A 397 5.47 -27.27 -5.30
CA LYS A 397 4.45 -26.68 -6.18
C LYS A 397 4.77 -25.26 -6.64
N ALA A 398 5.49 -24.46 -5.85
CA ALA A 398 5.96 -23.14 -6.24
C ALA A 398 7.11 -23.25 -7.25
N ILE A 399 8.08 -24.16 -7.07
CA ILE A 399 9.11 -24.45 -8.10
C ILE A 399 8.44 -24.88 -9.43
N TRP A 400 7.33 -25.60 -9.36
CA TRP A 400 6.58 -26.03 -10.54
C TRP A 400 5.83 -24.89 -11.27
N GLN A 401 5.37 -23.86 -10.55
CA GLN A 401 4.64 -22.72 -11.12
C GLN A 401 5.53 -21.48 -11.37
N ASP A 402 6.68 -21.39 -10.72
CA ASP A 402 7.55 -20.22 -10.78
C ASP A 402 8.48 -20.31 -12.00
N LYS A 403 8.19 -19.47 -13.00
CA LYS A 403 9.01 -19.30 -14.21
C LYS A 403 10.10 -18.24 -14.04
N MET A 404 10.20 -17.61 -12.86
CA MET A 404 11.09 -16.46 -12.65
C MET A 404 12.57 -16.82 -12.71
N ASP A 405 12.95 -18.03 -12.27
CA ASP A 405 14.30 -18.54 -12.48
C ASP A 405 14.32 -19.59 -13.59
N LEU A 406 14.41 -19.09 -14.84
CA LEU A 406 14.39 -19.91 -16.05
C LEU A 406 15.44 -21.03 -15.97
N LYS A 407 16.61 -20.76 -15.35
CA LYS A 407 17.71 -21.72 -15.24
C LYS A 407 17.36 -22.87 -14.29
N LEU A 408 16.81 -22.55 -13.12
CA LEU A 408 16.39 -23.55 -12.15
C LEU A 408 15.22 -24.39 -12.67
N TRP A 409 14.29 -23.75 -13.40
CA TRP A 409 13.16 -24.43 -14.03
C TRP A 409 13.63 -25.45 -15.08
N TYR A 410 14.54 -25.08 -15.99
CA TYR A 410 15.11 -26.01 -16.97
C TYR A 410 15.92 -27.13 -16.31
N ALA A 411 16.72 -26.83 -15.29
CA ALA A 411 17.48 -27.85 -14.57
C ALA A 411 16.55 -28.89 -13.90
N PHE A 412 15.47 -28.42 -13.26
CA PHE A 412 14.45 -29.30 -12.69
C PHE A 412 13.82 -30.21 -13.74
N TRP A 413 13.32 -29.65 -14.86
CA TRP A 413 12.72 -30.45 -15.92
C TRP A 413 13.69 -31.40 -16.60
N THR A 414 14.96 -31.03 -16.70
CA THR A 414 16.03 -31.88 -17.22
C THR A 414 16.19 -33.11 -16.33
N VAL A 415 16.28 -32.92 -15.00
CA VAL A 415 16.38 -34.03 -14.04
C VAL A 415 15.14 -34.92 -14.07
N VAL A 416 13.93 -34.33 -14.11
CA VAL A 416 12.68 -35.10 -14.20
C VAL A 416 12.63 -35.92 -15.49
N PHE A 417 12.99 -35.32 -16.63
CA PHE A 417 12.99 -35.98 -17.92
C PHE A 417 13.98 -37.16 -17.95
N PHE A 418 15.24 -36.93 -17.56
CA PHE A 418 16.24 -38.00 -17.51
C PHE A 418 15.92 -39.08 -16.48
N GLY A 419 15.32 -38.71 -15.35
CA GLY A 419 14.83 -39.65 -14.35
C GLY A 419 13.74 -40.58 -14.89
N VAL A 420 12.73 -40.02 -15.57
CA VAL A 420 11.64 -40.82 -16.18
C VAL A 420 12.17 -41.72 -17.28
N VAL A 421 13.03 -41.21 -18.16
CA VAL A 421 13.66 -42.02 -19.22
C VAL A 421 14.49 -43.15 -18.61
N GLY A 422 15.27 -42.88 -17.56
CA GLY A 422 16.06 -43.89 -16.86
C GLY A 422 15.22 -45.02 -16.26
N ILE A 423 14.08 -44.68 -15.63
CA ILE A 423 13.15 -45.68 -15.07
C ILE A 423 12.55 -46.56 -16.17
N ILE A 424 12.13 -45.96 -17.28
CA ILE A 424 11.57 -46.72 -18.42
C ILE A 424 12.62 -47.68 -19.00
N LEU A 425 13.85 -47.21 -19.21
CA LEU A 425 14.94 -48.05 -19.72
C LEU A 425 15.28 -49.20 -18.76
N SER A 426 15.31 -48.94 -17.44
CA SER A 426 15.52 -49.98 -16.42
C SER A 426 14.41 -51.04 -16.46
N LEU A 427 13.15 -50.62 -16.67
CA LEU A 427 12.01 -51.54 -16.75
C LEU A 427 12.09 -52.42 -18.01
N ILE A 428 12.46 -51.84 -19.16
CA ILE A 428 12.70 -52.59 -20.40
C ILE A 428 13.84 -53.60 -20.21
N GLN A 429 14.96 -53.19 -19.63
CA GLN A 429 16.10 -54.08 -19.36
C GLN A 429 15.70 -55.24 -18.45
N THR A 430 14.90 -54.96 -17.42
CA THR A 430 14.39 -55.99 -16.50
C THR A 430 13.51 -57.01 -17.24
N ILE A 431 12.63 -56.56 -18.13
CA ILE A 431 11.79 -57.45 -18.95
C ILE A 431 12.65 -58.29 -19.90
N CYS A 432 13.61 -57.69 -20.60
CA CYS A 432 14.52 -58.40 -21.50
C CYS A 432 15.33 -59.46 -20.74
N ALA A 433 15.85 -59.14 -19.55
CA ALA A 433 16.60 -60.07 -18.72
C ALA A 433 15.72 -61.25 -18.24
N ALA A 434 14.46 -60.98 -17.88
CA ALA A 434 13.49 -62.02 -17.50
C ALA A 434 13.19 -62.97 -18.67
N ILE A 435 13.05 -62.45 -19.90
CA ILE A 435 12.85 -63.26 -21.10
C ILE A 435 14.08 -64.13 -21.38
N GLN A 436 15.29 -63.56 -21.30
CA GLN A 436 16.53 -64.30 -21.53
C GLN A 436 16.72 -65.44 -20.52
N THR A 437 16.43 -65.20 -19.24
CA THR A 437 16.49 -66.24 -18.20
C THR A 437 15.44 -67.33 -18.42
N ALA A 438 14.22 -66.98 -18.83
CA ALA A 438 13.19 -67.96 -19.18
C ALA A 438 13.62 -68.85 -20.36
N PHE A 439 14.19 -68.28 -21.42
CA PHE A 439 14.73 -69.04 -22.55
C PHE A 439 15.91 -69.94 -22.14
N ALA A 440 16.83 -69.44 -21.30
CA ALA A 440 17.96 -70.21 -20.81
C ALA A 440 17.52 -71.42 -19.96
N ILE A 441 16.53 -71.24 -19.07
CA ILE A 441 15.97 -72.34 -18.27
C ILE A 441 15.32 -73.39 -19.17
N LYS A 442 14.59 -72.96 -20.21
CA LYS A 442 13.98 -73.89 -21.17
C LYS A 442 15.05 -74.71 -21.90
N ALA A 443 16.11 -74.06 -22.40
CA ALA A 443 17.22 -74.73 -23.06
C ALA A 443 17.96 -75.71 -22.14
N TYR A 444 18.18 -75.34 -20.87
CA TYR A 444 18.80 -76.22 -19.87
C TYR A 444 17.97 -77.48 -19.59
N ARG A 445 16.64 -77.33 -19.45
CA ARG A 445 15.72 -78.48 -19.29
C ARG A 445 15.76 -79.42 -20.49
N GLU A 446 15.83 -78.88 -21.71
CA GLU A 446 15.96 -79.70 -22.92
C GLU A 446 17.28 -80.49 -22.93
N GLN A 447 18.41 -79.88 -22.52
CA GLN A 447 19.69 -80.60 -22.39
C GLN A 447 19.65 -81.70 -21.32
N GLN A 448 19.03 -81.44 -20.17
CA GLN A 448 18.89 -82.44 -19.10
C GLN A 448 18.06 -83.66 -19.56
N SER A 449 16.98 -83.43 -20.32
CA SER A 449 16.17 -84.51 -20.89
C SER A 449 16.92 -85.39 -21.90
N ARG A 450 17.90 -84.80 -22.62
CA ARG A 450 18.77 -85.55 -23.54
C ARG A 450 19.81 -86.38 -22.79
N GLN A 451 20.38 -85.86 -21.70
CA GLN A 451 21.33 -86.61 -20.86
C GLN A 451 20.66 -87.79 -20.14
N SER A 452 19.43 -87.64 -19.63
CA SER A 452 18.69 -88.75 -19.03
C SER A 452 18.36 -89.85 -20.04
N SER A 453 18.16 -89.51 -21.32
CA SER A 453 17.88 -90.48 -22.38
C SER A 453 19.11 -91.32 -22.75
N GLN A 454 20.32 -90.73 -22.73
CA GLN A 454 21.57 -91.45 -22.99
C GLN A 454 22.04 -92.33 -21.81
N GLY A 455 21.56 -92.09 -20.59
CA GLY A 455 21.90 -92.90 -19.42
C GLY A 455 21.19 -94.26 -19.33
N SER A 456 20.11 -94.51 -20.09
CA SER A 456 19.31 -95.75 -19.98
C SER A 456 19.68 -96.86 -20.98
N THR A 457 20.53 -96.59 -21.97
CA THR A 457 20.97 -97.59 -22.97
C THR A 457 22.25 -98.33 -22.58
N GLY A 458 22.74 -98.16 -21.36
CA GLY A 458 23.96 -98.77 -20.84
C GLY A 458 23.75 -99.80 -19.73
N THR A 459 22.77 -100.72 -19.83
CA THR A 459 22.69 -101.87 -18.90
C THR A 459 21.97 -103.06 -19.55
N SER A 460 22.56 -103.68 -20.59
CA SER A 460 22.20 -105.04 -20.99
C SER A 460 23.27 -105.64 -21.91
N ALA A 461 24.31 -106.20 -21.32
CA ALA A 461 25.11 -107.29 -21.91
C ALA A 461 25.72 -108.09 -20.74
N GLY A 462 24.96 -109.05 -20.26
CA GLY A 462 25.35 -110.14 -19.37
C GLY A 462 24.51 -111.35 -19.77
#